data_AF-A0A0W1SPN0-F1
#
_entry.id   AF-A0A0W1SPN0-F1
#
_cell.length_a   1.000
_cell.length_b   1.000
_cell.length_c   1.000
_cell.angle_alpha   90.00
_cell.angle_beta   90.00
_cell.angle_gamma   90.00
#
_symmetry.space_group_name_H-M   'P 1'
#
loop_
_entity.id
_entity.type
_entity.pdbx_description
1 polymer ?
#
loop_
_entity_poly.entity_id
_entity_poly.type
_entity_poly.pdbx_seq_one_letter_code
_entity_poly.pdbx_strand_id
1 'polypeptide(L)'
;MLKTAAIGVGASALPIWSVAGSVRGQTGTDAMHTLMITANGPVDYEFTVDGMLEADTRFGDFSADSDDTVFDPDGPANVGARDETGPRPEDAGENNFLGDRFRVVGYVQRLDVEPEPGADAYVYLDEYLSSPYEPKRQGFVLGRERTIMITANGPTKYELLVEGDLVPDTEWGDFAADSDDVPTDNGDGTMTATDTTGPLPADAGGNHFVGDRYRFSGPVETLDLNYDVTQYQVNVYLDEQNVDPTDVLHDI
;
A
#
# COMPACT_ATOMS: atom_id res chain seq x y z
N MET A 1 31.53 -33.95 66.20
CA MET A 1 32.25 -32.66 66.09
C MET A 1 31.24 -31.59 65.70
N LEU A 2 31.32 -30.45 66.38
CA LEU A 2 30.49 -29.26 66.19
C LEU A 2 30.62 -28.64 64.78
N LYS A 3 29.48 -28.16 64.26
CA LYS A 3 29.17 -26.83 63.66
C LYS A 3 27.87 -27.04 62.84
N THR A 4 26.67 -26.55 63.17
CA THR A 4 26.20 -25.20 63.59
C THR A 4 26.80 -24.15 62.66
N ALA A 5 26.06 -23.36 61.85
CA ALA A 5 24.77 -22.69 61.99
C ALA A 5 24.16 -22.51 60.57
N ALA A 6 22.86 -22.52 60.27
CA ALA A 6 21.65 -21.91 60.84
C ALA A 6 21.18 -20.69 60.01
N ILE A 7 19.90 -20.76 59.58
CA ILE A 7 18.89 -19.69 59.50
C ILE A 7 19.04 -18.72 58.29
N GLY A 8 18.00 -18.33 57.55
CA GLY A 8 16.56 -18.39 57.82
C GLY A 8 15.72 -18.42 56.53
N VAL A 9 14.49 -18.93 56.57
CA VAL A 9 13.24 -18.19 56.86
C VAL A 9 12.98 -17.13 55.77
N GLY A 10 11.90 -17.07 55.02
CA GLY A 10 10.69 -17.86 54.78
C GLY A 10 10.35 -17.57 53.30
N ALA A 11 9.17 -17.76 52.73
CA ALA A 11 7.87 -18.11 53.21
C ALA A 11 7.11 -18.69 52.00
N SER A 12 6.21 -19.60 52.30
CA SER A 12 5.17 -20.19 51.48
C SER A 12 4.44 -19.20 50.56
N ALA A 13 4.19 -19.59 49.30
CA ALA A 13 2.89 -19.48 48.65
C ALA A 13 2.90 -20.21 47.28
N LEU A 14 2.07 -21.25 47.17
CA LEU A 14 1.55 -21.79 45.91
C LEU A 14 0.45 -20.82 45.38
N PRO A 15 -0.18 -21.12 44.23
CA PRO A 15 0.31 -21.13 42.85
C PRO A 15 -0.31 -19.95 42.07
N ILE A 16 0.43 -19.27 41.19
CA ILE A 16 -0.14 -18.20 40.37
C ILE A 16 -0.14 -18.60 38.90
N TRP A 17 -1.28 -19.19 38.52
CA TRP A 17 -2.03 -18.95 37.29
C TRP A 17 -1.18 -18.84 36.03
N SER A 18 -1.13 -19.96 35.30
CA SER A 18 -1.12 -19.94 33.85
C SER A 18 -2.10 -18.88 33.35
N VAL A 19 -1.57 -17.79 32.79
CA VAL A 19 -2.34 -16.93 31.91
C VAL A 19 -2.59 -17.77 30.67
N ALA A 20 -3.67 -18.55 30.71
CA ALA A 20 -4.37 -18.93 29.51
C ALA A 20 -4.99 -17.63 28.98
N GLY A 21 -4.16 -16.85 28.28
CA GLY A 21 -4.67 -15.92 27.29
C GLY A 21 -5.47 -16.81 26.35
N SER A 22 -6.80 -16.69 26.45
CA SER A 22 -7.70 -17.25 25.47
C SER A 22 -7.30 -16.63 24.15
N VAL A 23 -6.47 -17.35 23.38
CA VAL A 23 -6.46 -17.24 21.93
C VAL A 23 -7.89 -17.59 21.55
N ARG A 24 -8.77 -16.59 21.54
CA ARG A 24 -9.98 -16.67 20.74
C ARG A 24 -9.45 -16.97 19.36
N GLY A 25 -9.80 -18.15 18.87
CA GLY A 25 -9.40 -18.57 17.54
C GLY A 25 -9.84 -17.50 16.56
N GLN A 26 -8.87 -16.70 16.10
CA GLN A 26 -9.00 -15.92 14.89
C GLN A 26 -8.81 -16.93 13.75
N THR A 27 -9.85 -17.73 13.55
CA THR A 27 -10.02 -18.58 12.38
C THR A 27 -10.89 -17.87 11.34
N GLY A 28 -10.81 -16.55 11.29
CA GLY A 28 -11.06 -15.75 10.11
C GLY A 28 -9.70 -15.19 9.70
N THR A 29 -9.20 -15.57 8.53
CA THR A 29 -8.23 -14.72 7.86
C THR A 29 -9.03 -13.51 7.41
N ASP A 30 -9.14 -12.52 8.28
CA ASP A 30 -9.76 -11.25 7.89
C ASP A 30 -8.97 -10.75 6.67
N ALA A 31 -9.69 -10.26 5.66
CA ALA A 31 -9.05 -9.81 4.44
C ALA A 31 -8.08 -8.67 4.82
N MET A 32 -6.87 -8.73 4.26
CA MET A 32 -5.94 -7.61 4.40
C MET A 32 -6.34 -6.53 3.39
N HIS A 33 -6.44 -5.31 3.89
CA HIS A 33 -6.75 -4.09 3.15
C HIS A 33 -5.55 -3.15 3.14
N THR A 34 -5.55 -2.19 2.22
CA THR A 34 -4.59 -1.08 2.20
C THR A 34 -5.32 0.25 2.34
N LEU A 35 -4.73 1.16 3.11
CA LEU A 35 -5.15 2.55 3.17
C LEU A 35 -3.97 3.42 2.75
N MET A 36 -4.17 4.31 1.79
CA MET A 36 -3.19 5.30 1.38
C MET A 36 -3.78 6.69 1.59
N ILE A 37 -3.05 7.55 2.28
CA ILE A 37 -3.43 8.95 2.51
C ILE A 37 -2.43 9.79 1.73
N THR A 38 -2.88 10.52 0.73
CA THR A 38 -2.00 11.33 -0.11
C THR A 38 -2.43 12.79 -0.08
N ALA A 39 -1.47 13.71 -0.13
CA ALA A 39 -1.77 15.13 -0.08
C ALA A 39 -0.74 15.98 -0.83
N ASN A 40 -1.21 17.08 -1.43
CA ASN A 40 -0.34 18.09 -2.03
C ASN A 40 0.09 19.20 -1.05
N GLY A 41 -0.09 18.98 0.24
CA GLY A 41 0.35 19.81 1.35
C GLY A 41 0.30 19.01 2.64
N PRO A 42 0.74 19.58 3.78
CA PRO A 42 0.83 18.83 5.02
C PRO A 42 -0.57 18.45 5.53
N VAL A 43 -0.70 17.19 5.93
CA VAL A 43 -1.91 16.62 6.53
C VAL A 43 -1.53 15.81 7.75
N ASP A 44 -2.01 16.24 8.91
CA ASP A 44 -1.95 15.38 10.10
C ASP A 44 -3.10 14.38 10.02
N TYR A 45 -2.87 13.12 10.40
CA TYR A 45 -3.93 12.12 10.44
C TYR A 45 -3.87 11.22 11.68
N GLU A 46 -5.01 10.62 11.99
CA GLU A 46 -5.15 9.53 12.96
C GLU A 46 -5.99 8.41 12.32
N PHE A 47 -5.42 7.21 12.26
CA PHE A 47 -6.05 6.03 11.67
C PHE A 47 -6.07 4.87 12.67
N THR A 48 -7.26 4.43 13.06
CA THR A 48 -7.46 3.35 14.06
C THR A 48 -8.28 2.20 13.49
N VAL A 49 -7.83 0.97 13.73
CA VAL A 49 -8.51 -0.27 13.32
C VAL A 49 -8.63 -1.26 14.48
N ASP A 50 -9.73 -2.01 14.54
CA ASP A 50 -9.89 -3.15 15.46
C ASP A 50 -9.31 -4.41 14.83
N GLY A 51 -8.00 -4.58 14.94
CA GLY A 51 -7.29 -5.71 14.36
C GLY A 51 -5.81 -5.44 14.13
N MET A 52 -5.30 -5.79 12.96
CA MET A 52 -3.89 -5.61 12.61
C MET A 52 -3.72 -4.30 11.84
N LEU A 53 -2.66 -3.55 12.14
CA LEU A 53 -2.22 -2.38 11.38
C LEU A 53 -0.71 -2.39 11.28
N GLU A 54 -0.18 -2.24 10.07
CA GLU A 54 1.24 -2.21 9.77
C GLU A 54 1.52 -1.06 8.78
N ALA A 55 2.53 -0.24 9.08
CA ALA A 55 3.07 0.72 8.11
C ALA A 55 3.62 -0.03 6.89
N ASP A 56 3.21 0.40 5.70
CA ASP A 56 3.68 -0.18 4.45
C ASP A 56 4.94 0.55 3.96
N THR A 57 6.05 0.25 4.64
CA THR A 57 7.36 0.87 4.40
C THR A 57 8.13 0.26 3.22
N ARG A 58 7.50 -0.63 2.44
CA ARG A 58 8.19 -1.50 1.46
C ARG A 58 7.80 -1.26 0.00
N PHE A 59 6.72 -0.54 -0.23
CA PHE A 59 6.06 -0.42 -1.53
C PHE A 59 5.91 1.06 -1.86
N GLY A 60 7.03 1.65 -2.26
CA GLY A 60 7.18 3.08 -2.56
C GLY A 60 6.95 3.35 -4.04
N ASP A 61 6.35 4.51 -4.30
CA ASP A 61 6.08 5.12 -5.60
C ASP A 61 5.50 4.19 -6.69
N PHE A 62 4.19 4.33 -6.92
CA PHE A 62 3.48 3.67 -8.02
C PHE A 62 2.99 4.67 -9.06
N SER A 63 3.54 5.90 -9.04
CA SER A 63 3.17 6.89 -10.05
C SER A 63 3.81 6.53 -11.38
N ALA A 64 2.99 6.53 -12.43
CA ALA A 64 3.50 6.46 -13.79
C ALA A 64 4.40 7.68 -14.07
N ASP A 65 5.58 7.44 -14.62
CA ASP A 65 6.52 8.52 -14.90
C ASP A 65 6.00 9.44 -16.03
N SER A 66 6.38 10.72 -16.04
CA SER A 66 5.95 11.68 -17.09
C SER A 66 6.41 11.29 -18.49
N ASP A 67 7.44 10.47 -18.62
CA ASP A 67 7.94 9.94 -19.89
C ASP A 67 7.28 8.63 -20.32
N ASP A 68 6.34 8.10 -19.53
CA ASP A 68 5.47 7.00 -19.93
C ASP A 68 4.78 7.34 -21.24
N THR A 69 5.24 6.65 -22.29
CA THR A 69 4.85 6.98 -23.65
C THR A 69 3.61 6.18 -24.01
N VAL A 70 2.45 6.84 -24.01
CA VAL A 70 1.23 6.30 -24.63
C VAL A 70 1.33 6.44 -26.15
N PHE A 71 1.07 5.35 -26.88
CA PHE A 71 1.11 5.31 -28.33
C PHE A 71 -0.11 4.61 -28.93
N ASP A 72 -0.33 4.82 -30.23
CA ASP A 72 -1.34 4.12 -31.02
C ASP A 72 -0.68 2.89 -31.68
N PRO A 73 -0.92 1.66 -31.17
CA PRO A 73 -0.31 0.45 -31.70
C PRO A 73 -0.97 0.01 -33.02
N ASP A 74 -0.18 -0.57 -33.93
CA ASP A 74 -0.73 -1.29 -35.08
C ASP A 74 -1.40 -2.60 -34.60
N GLY A 75 -2.72 -2.73 -34.77
CA GLY A 75 -3.42 -3.99 -34.47
C GLY A 75 -4.84 -3.82 -33.92
N PRO A 76 -5.35 -4.83 -33.18
CA PRO A 76 -6.67 -4.76 -32.55
C PRO A 76 -6.71 -3.88 -31.30
N ALA A 77 -5.56 -3.62 -30.67
CA ALA A 77 -5.44 -2.58 -29.66
C ALA A 77 -5.48 -1.20 -30.33
N ASN A 78 -6.06 -0.20 -29.68
CA ASN A 78 -6.10 1.19 -30.15
C ASN A 78 -5.29 2.13 -29.25
N VAL A 79 -4.72 1.62 -28.16
CA VAL A 79 -3.82 2.37 -27.28
C VAL A 79 -2.84 1.42 -26.61
N GLY A 80 -1.61 1.87 -26.37
CA GLY A 80 -0.63 1.12 -25.60
C GLY A 80 0.32 2.03 -24.83
N ALA A 81 0.98 1.47 -23.82
CA ALA A 81 2.05 2.07 -23.05
C ALA A 81 3.28 1.16 -23.07
N ARG A 82 4.46 1.77 -23.10
CA ARG A 82 5.75 1.10 -22.98
C ARG A 82 6.66 1.97 -22.14
N ASP A 83 7.25 1.37 -21.12
CA ASP A 83 8.30 2.01 -20.37
C ASP A 83 9.20 1.03 -19.62
N GLU A 84 10.08 1.55 -18.76
CA GLU A 84 10.97 0.82 -17.88
C GLU A 84 10.78 1.33 -16.44
N THR A 85 10.21 0.48 -15.58
CA THR A 85 9.99 0.80 -14.17
C THR A 85 11.01 0.09 -13.27
N GLY A 86 10.96 0.37 -11.97
CA GLY A 86 11.83 -0.21 -10.95
C GLY A 86 13.11 0.61 -10.71
N PRO A 87 13.78 0.40 -9.57
CA PRO A 87 15.00 1.13 -9.23
C PRO A 87 16.14 0.76 -10.19
N ARG A 88 17.11 1.67 -10.34
CA ARG A 88 18.34 1.41 -11.10
C ARG A 88 19.09 0.20 -10.53
N PRO A 89 19.92 -0.50 -11.33
CA PRO A 89 20.65 -1.68 -10.87
C PRO A 89 21.49 -1.46 -9.60
N GLU A 90 22.05 -0.26 -9.42
CA GLU A 90 22.82 0.13 -8.23
C GLU A 90 21.97 0.30 -6.95
N ASP A 91 20.67 0.55 -7.11
CA ASP A 91 19.68 0.76 -6.05
C ASP A 91 18.68 -0.41 -5.95
N ALA A 92 18.89 -1.45 -6.76
CA ALA A 92 18.11 -2.68 -6.80
C ALA A 92 18.44 -3.61 -5.62
N GLY A 93 17.44 -4.33 -5.11
CA GLY A 93 17.59 -5.25 -3.98
C GLY A 93 16.26 -5.81 -3.47
N GLU A 94 16.32 -6.87 -2.66
CA GLU A 94 15.17 -7.76 -2.34
C GLU A 94 13.88 -7.04 -1.87
N ASN A 95 13.95 -5.81 -1.36
CA ASN A 95 12.83 -5.12 -0.72
C ASN A 95 12.51 -3.71 -1.25
N ASN A 96 13.15 -3.24 -2.32
CA ASN A 96 12.90 -1.89 -2.86
C ASN A 96 12.12 -1.99 -4.17
N PHE A 97 10.79 -2.03 -4.11
CA PHE A 97 9.94 -2.11 -5.30
C PHE A 97 9.44 -0.71 -5.67
N LEU A 98 9.68 -0.31 -6.92
CA LEU A 98 9.03 0.85 -7.56
C LEU A 98 8.14 0.33 -8.69
N GLY A 99 7.19 1.13 -9.16
CA GLY A 99 6.28 0.68 -10.20
C GLY A 99 5.52 1.79 -10.91
N ASP A 100 4.82 1.41 -11.97
CA ASP A 100 3.96 2.31 -12.72
C ASP A 100 2.52 1.84 -12.62
N ARG A 101 1.61 2.77 -12.38
CA ARG A 101 0.16 2.53 -12.34
C ARG A 101 -0.52 3.10 -13.58
N PHE A 102 -1.38 2.29 -14.17
CA PHE A 102 -2.24 2.67 -15.30
C PHE A 102 -3.71 2.51 -14.93
N ARG A 103 -4.51 3.52 -15.28
CA ARG A 103 -5.96 3.43 -15.30
C ARG A 103 -6.43 2.98 -16.67
N VAL A 104 -7.21 1.90 -16.70
CA VAL A 104 -7.62 1.22 -17.93
C VAL A 104 -9.14 1.09 -17.97
N VAL A 105 -9.75 1.49 -19.08
CA VAL A 105 -11.16 1.23 -19.40
C VAL A 105 -11.21 0.47 -20.72
N GLY A 106 -11.52 -0.81 -20.69
CA GLY A 106 -11.55 -1.66 -21.89
C GLY A 106 -10.59 -2.84 -21.78
N TYR A 107 -10.36 -3.56 -22.87
CA TYR A 107 -9.74 -4.90 -22.84
C TYR A 107 -8.22 -4.85 -22.97
N VAL A 108 -7.50 -5.41 -22.00
CA VAL A 108 -6.04 -5.66 -22.15
C VAL A 108 -5.83 -6.78 -23.16
N GLN A 109 -5.31 -6.40 -24.32
CA GLN A 109 -4.91 -7.31 -25.39
C GLN A 109 -3.56 -7.96 -25.06
N ARG A 110 -2.64 -7.17 -24.50
CA ARG A 110 -1.30 -7.63 -24.15
C ARG A 110 -0.76 -6.92 -22.93
N LEU A 111 -0.14 -7.68 -22.04
CA LEU A 111 0.80 -7.19 -21.05
C LEU A 111 2.00 -8.14 -21.09
N ASP A 112 3.17 -7.58 -21.35
CA ASP A 112 4.45 -8.26 -21.27
C ASP A 112 5.33 -7.49 -20.29
N VAL A 113 6.02 -8.22 -19.41
CA VAL A 113 6.86 -7.67 -18.35
C VAL A 113 8.18 -8.45 -18.37
N GLU A 114 9.29 -7.74 -18.50
CA GLU A 114 10.63 -8.27 -18.71
C GLU A 114 11.60 -7.69 -17.67
N PRO A 115 11.69 -8.29 -16.47
CA PRO A 115 12.66 -7.86 -15.46
C PRO A 115 14.10 -8.24 -15.87
N GLU A 116 15.07 -7.40 -15.50
CA GLU A 116 16.48 -7.73 -15.65
C GLU A 116 16.88 -8.98 -14.84
N PRO A 117 17.94 -9.72 -15.25
CA PRO A 117 18.37 -10.92 -14.52
C PRO A 117 18.70 -10.64 -13.06
N GLY A 118 17.93 -11.25 -12.16
CA GLY A 118 18.08 -11.09 -10.70
C GLY A 118 17.13 -10.08 -10.08
N ALA A 119 16.30 -9.39 -10.89
CA ALA A 119 15.15 -8.63 -10.43
C ALA A 119 13.88 -9.50 -10.45
N ASP A 120 12.98 -9.19 -9.54
CA ASP A 120 11.61 -9.67 -9.48
C ASP A 120 10.68 -8.56 -9.95
N ALA A 121 9.65 -8.94 -10.72
CA ALA A 121 8.57 -8.05 -11.11
C ALA A 121 7.21 -8.70 -10.84
N TYR A 122 6.26 -7.88 -10.40
CA TYR A 122 4.90 -8.27 -10.08
C TYR A 122 3.92 -7.41 -10.86
N VAL A 123 2.76 -8.00 -11.17
CA VAL A 123 1.64 -7.30 -11.80
C VAL A 123 0.47 -7.40 -10.86
N TYR A 124 -0.22 -6.29 -10.64
CA TYR A 124 -1.46 -6.25 -9.88
C TYR A 124 -2.58 -5.77 -10.78
N LEU A 125 -3.72 -6.44 -10.69
CA LEU A 125 -4.98 -6.02 -11.30
C LEU A 125 -5.95 -5.71 -10.19
N ASP A 126 -6.32 -4.43 -10.04
CA ASP A 126 -7.18 -3.97 -8.95
C ASP A 126 -6.69 -4.54 -7.61
N GLU A 127 -5.41 -4.25 -7.33
CA GLU A 127 -4.62 -4.69 -6.17
C GLU A 127 -4.42 -6.19 -5.96
N TYR A 128 -5.03 -7.06 -6.76
CA TYR A 128 -4.76 -8.49 -6.65
C TYR A 128 -3.50 -8.84 -7.43
N LEU A 129 -2.52 -9.43 -6.73
CA LEU A 129 -1.35 -10.01 -7.36
C LEU A 129 -1.82 -10.97 -8.45
N SER A 130 -1.48 -10.63 -9.67
CA SER A 130 -1.92 -11.29 -10.86
C SER A 130 -0.72 -11.80 -11.63
N SER A 131 -0.91 -12.89 -12.36
CA SER A 131 0.10 -13.28 -13.34
C SER A 131 0.15 -12.21 -14.44
N PRO A 132 1.32 -11.85 -15.00
CA PRO A 132 1.41 -10.98 -16.18
C PRO A 132 0.56 -11.48 -17.38
N TYR A 133 0.18 -12.76 -17.38
CA TYR A 133 -0.68 -13.38 -18.39
C TYR A 133 -2.18 -13.39 -18.06
N GLU A 134 -2.58 -13.09 -16.83
CA GLU A 134 -3.98 -13.05 -16.38
C GLU A 134 -4.80 -11.83 -16.85
N PRO A 135 -4.23 -10.61 -17.04
CA PRO A 135 -4.99 -9.48 -17.60
C PRO A 135 -5.66 -9.81 -18.94
N LYS A 136 -5.01 -10.64 -19.75
CA LYS A 136 -5.52 -11.16 -21.04
C LYS A 136 -6.77 -12.03 -20.89
N ARG A 137 -7.00 -12.65 -19.73
CA ARG A 137 -8.07 -13.63 -19.50
C ARG A 137 -9.31 -13.05 -18.85
N GLN A 138 -9.17 -12.02 -18.03
CA GLN A 138 -10.30 -11.50 -17.26
C GLN A 138 -11.26 -10.64 -18.08
N GLY A 139 -10.85 -10.20 -19.28
CA GLY A 139 -11.73 -9.51 -20.21
C GLY A 139 -12.43 -8.34 -19.51
N PHE A 140 -11.67 -7.31 -19.17
CA PHE A 140 -12.16 -6.10 -18.51
C PHE A 140 -13.51 -5.64 -19.11
N VAL A 141 -14.52 -5.55 -18.26
CA VAL A 141 -15.88 -5.20 -18.68
C VAL A 141 -15.87 -3.77 -19.20
N LEU A 142 -16.28 -3.58 -20.46
CA LEU A 142 -16.46 -2.25 -21.07
C LEU A 142 -17.27 -1.35 -20.12
N GLY A 143 -16.68 -0.23 -19.71
CA GLY A 143 -17.34 0.83 -18.94
C GLY A 143 -17.03 0.87 -17.44
N ARG A 144 -16.16 0.00 -16.91
CA ARG A 144 -15.59 0.17 -15.55
C ARG A 144 -14.09 0.43 -15.66
N GLU A 145 -13.62 1.49 -15.01
CA GLU A 145 -12.20 1.79 -14.84
C GLU A 145 -11.57 0.78 -13.87
N ARG A 146 -10.35 0.36 -14.19
CA ARG A 146 -9.60 -0.70 -13.51
C ARG A 146 -8.14 -0.28 -13.44
N THR A 147 -7.43 -0.72 -12.42
CA THR A 147 -6.01 -0.36 -12.22
C THR A 147 -5.10 -1.53 -12.61
N ILE A 148 -4.01 -1.20 -13.30
CA ILE A 148 -2.91 -2.13 -13.54
C ILE A 148 -1.67 -1.50 -12.94
N MET A 149 -1.04 -2.22 -12.02
CA MET A 149 0.24 -1.81 -11.44
C MET A 149 1.32 -2.81 -11.84
N ILE A 150 2.45 -2.30 -12.30
CA ILE A 150 3.62 -3.09 -12.66
C ILE A 150 4.71 -2.67 -11.69
N THR A 151 5.15 -3.57 -10.82
CA THR A 151 6.13 -3.25 -9.78
C THR A 151 7.37 -4.11 -9.97
N ALA A 152 8.55 -3.57 -9.66
CA ALA A 152 9.79 -4.29 -9.77
C ALA A 152 10.85 -3.82 -8.78
N ASN A 153 11.71 -4.74 -8.35
CA ASN A 153 12.84 -4.45 -7.45
C ASN A 153 14.19 -4.25 -8.16
N GLY A 154 14.12 -4.03 -9.47
CA GLY A 154 15.21 -3.66 -10.36
C GLY A 154 14.63 -3.30 -11.74
N PRO A 155 15.46 -2.87 -12.70
CA PRO A 155 14.96 -2.36 -13.96
C PRO A 155 14.12 -3.38 -14.70
N THR A 156 12.92 -2.97 -15.10
CA THR A 156 11.92 -3.85 -15.69
C THR A 156 11.19 -3.16 -16.81
N LYS A 157 11.32 -3.71 -18.01
CA LYS A 157 10.62 -3.22 -19.18
C LYS A 157 9.23 -3.81 -19.25
N TYR A 158 8.27 -3.03 -19.74
CA TYR A 158 6.95 -3.56 -20.04
C TYR A 158 6.34 -3.00 -21.33
N GLU A 159 5.36 -3.73 -21.83
CA GLU A 159 4.47 -3.29 -22.90
C GLU A 159 3.03 -3.66 -22.53
N LEU A 160 2.18 -2.65 -22.39
CA LEU A 160 0.75 -2.77 -22.15
C LEU A 160 -0.02 -2.32 -23.39
N LEU A 161 -0.87 -3.18 -23.95
CA LEU A 161 -1.73 -2.88 -25.10
C LEU A 161 -3.19 -3.09 -24.71
N VAL A 162 -4.03 -2.08 -25.00
CA VAL A 162 -5.43 -2.02 -24.62
C VAL A 162 -6.31 -1.72 -25.84
N GLU A 163 -7.46 -2.39 -25.89
CA GLU A 163 -8.61 -2.01 -26.70
C GLU A 163 -9.60 -1.23 -25.82
N GLY A 164 -9.49 0.10 -25.82
CA GLY A 164 -10.20 1.01 -24.93
C GLY A 164 -9.43 2.29 -24.67
N ASP A 165 -9.52 2.77 -23.43
CA ASP A 165 -8.78 3.93 -22.91
C ASP A 165 -7.71 3.46 -21.91
N LEU A 166 -6.56 4.13 -21.95
CA LEU A 166 -5.43 3.92 -21.06
C LEU A 166 -4.87 5.29 -20.67
N VAL A 167 -4.75 5.53 -19.36
CA VAL A 167 -4.24 6.76 -18.78
C VAL A 167 -3.13 6.40 -17.81
N PRO A 168 -1.88 6.84 -18.03
CA PRO A 168 -0.81 6.73 -17.04
C PRO A 168 -1.24 7.50 -15.81
N ASP A 169 -1.11 6.90 -14.64
CA ASP A 169 -1.46 7.54 -13.39
C ASP A 169 -0.29 8.33 -12.84
N THR A 170 -0.08 9.51 -13.40
CA THR A 170 1.05 10.40 -13.09
C THR A 170 0.80 11.26 -11.85
N GLU A 171 -0.09 10.86 -10.94
CA GLU A 171 -0.21 11.53 -9.64
C GLU A 171 1.02 11.13 -8.82
N TRP A 172 2.12 11.86 -9.06
CA TRP A 172 3.44 11.72 -8.44
C TRP A 172 3.33 11.65 -6.93
N GLY A 173 3.96 10.65 -6.30
CA GLY A 173 4.21 10.65 -4.87
C GLY A 173 4.97 9.44 -4.35
N ASP A 174 5.86 9.69 -3.40
CA ASP A 174 6.30 8.65 -2.48
C ASP A 174 5.11 8.33 -1.59
N PHE A 175 4.69 7.06 -1.61
CA PHE A 175 3.53 6.56 -0.87
C PHE A 175 3.92 5.48 0.12
N ALA A 176 5.22 5.23 0.30
CA ALA A 176 5.68 4.37 1.38
C ALA A 176 5.53 5.14 2.69
N ALA A 177 4.94 4.49 3.69
CA ALA A 177 5.05 5.02 5.05
C ALA A 177 6.52 5.07 5.47
N ASP A 178 6.87 6.07 6.26
CA ASP A 178 8.20 6.25 6.81
C ASP A 178 8.48 5.21 7.92
N SER A 179 9.75 4.98 8.20
CA SER A 179 10.16 3.96 9.19
C SER A 179 9.73 4.27 10.62
N ASP A 180 9.37 5.52 10.91
CA ASP A 180 8.85 6.02 12.17
C ASP A 180 7.32 6.05 12.27
N ASP A 181 6.60 5.70 11.20
CA ASP A 181 5.13 5.61 11.14
C ASP A 181 4.56 4.36 11.83
N VAL A 182 5.29 3.84 12.82
CA VAL A 182 4.99 2.56 13.47
C VAL A 182 3.68 2.66 14.24
N PRO A 183 2.66 1.84 13.91
CA PRO A 183 1.40 1.83 14.63
C PRO A 183 1.58 1.45 16.10
N THR A 184 0.77 2.07 16.97
CA THR A 184 0.72 1.81 18.40
C THR A 184 -0.40 0.82 18.73
N ASP A 185 -0.09 -0.20 19.52
CA ASP A 185 -1.07 -1.13 20.11
C ASP A 185 -1.72 -0.47 21.35
N ASN A 186 -3.05 -0.31 21.32
CA ASN A 186 -3.82 0.33 22.38
C ASN A 186 -4.14 -0.63 23.54
N GLY A 187 -3.88 -1.93 23.40
CA GLY A 187 -4.06 -2.95 24.42
C GLY A 187 -5.51 -3.43 24.61
N ASP A 188 -6.44 -2.99 23.77
CA ASP A 188 -7.84 -3.43 23.75
C ASP A 188 -8.23 -4.23 22.50
N GLY A 189 -7.26 -4.48 21.60
CA GLY A 189 -7.47 -5.13 20.31
C GLY A 189 -7.34 -4.15 19.13
N THR A 190 -7.35 -2.85 19.39
CA THR A 190 -7.18 -1.82 18.37
C THR A 190 -5.72 -1.40 18.19
N MET A 191 -5.40 -0.96 16.98
CA MET A 191 -4.11 -0.40 16.59
C MET A 191 -4.32 1.00 16.00
N THR A 192 -3.48 1.96 16.36
CA THR A 192 -3.57 3.35 15.88
C THR A 192 -2.27 3.81 15.23
N ALA A 193 -2.37 4.39 14.04
CA ALA A 193 -1.31 5.18 13.42
C ALA A 193 -1.64 6.68 13.54
N THR A 194 -0.64 7.48 13.86
CA THR A 194 -0.77 8.94 13.94
C THR A 194 0.49 9.55 13.37
N ASP A 195 0.36 10.26 12.25
CA ASP A 195 1.51 10.94 11.65
C ASP A 195 1.10 12.14 10.77
N THR A 196 2.05 12.71 10.02
CA THR A 196 1.89 13.86 9.14
C THR A 196 2.51 13.56 7.78
N THR A 197 1.65 13.41 6.77
CA THR A 197 2.10 13.20 5.39
C THR A 197 1.99 14.47 4.56
N GLY A 198 2.46 14.40 3.31
CA GLY A 198 2.41 15.49 2.34
C GLY A 198 3.60 16.45 2.42
N PRO A 199 3.87 17.23 1.35
CA PRO A 199 5.00 18.14 1.31
C PRO A 199 4.87 19.26 2.36
N LEU A 200 6.00 19.73 2.89
CA LEU A 200 6.03 20.87 3.80
C LEU A 200 5.37 22.10 3.17
N PRO A 201 4.77 23.02 3.96
CA PRO A 201 4.07 24.19 3.43
C PRO A 201 4.83 25.05 2.41
N ALA A 202 6.16 25.06 2.47
CA ALA A 202 7.02 25.81 1.55
C ALA A 202 7.07 25.18 0.14
N ASP A 203 6.84 23.87 0.07
CA ASP A 203 6.87 23.03 -1.12
C ASP A 203 5.45 22.51 -1.48
N ALA A 204 4.43 22.94 -0.71
CA ALA A 204 3.04 22.54 -0.88
C ALA A 204 2.32 23.32 -2.00
N GLY A 205 1.34 22.65 -2.61
CA GLY A 205 0.51 23.14 -3.70
C GLY A 205 0.91 22.60 -5.08
N GLY A 206 0.00 22.72 -6.04
CA GLY A 206 0.18 22.18 -7.39
C GLY A 206 -0.27 20.73 -7.51
N ASN A 207 0.38 19.97 -8.40
CA ASN A 207 -0.02 18.60 -8.75
C ASN A 207 0.92 17.53 -8.16
N HIS A 208 1.75 17.88 -7.17
CA HIS A 208 2.67 16.96 -6.51
C HIS A 208 2.03 16.48 -5.21
N PHE A 209 1.86 15.17 -5.05
CA PHE A 209 1.29 14.56 -3.87
C PHE A 209 2.38 13.74 -3.17
N VAL A 210 2.31 13.62 -1.85
CA VAL A 210 3.11 12.67 -1.06
C VAL A 210 2.16 12.03 -0.07
N GLY A 211 2.40 10.78 0.30
CA GLY A 211 1.47 10.05 1.13
C GLY A 211 2.11 8.95 1.95
N ASP A 212 1.31 8.42 2.87
CA ASP A 212 1.68 7.26 3.66
C ASP A 212 0.69 6.14 3.39
N ARG A 213 1.19 4.91 3.38
CA ARG A 213 0.41 3.71 3.14
C ARG A 213 0.47 2.77 4.33
N TYR A 214 -0.68 2.21 4.66
CA TYR A 214 -0.85 1.21 5.70
C TYR A 214 -1.50 -0.05 5.17
N ARG A 215 -1.14 -1.18 5.77
CA ARG A 215 -1.80 -2.47 5.58
C ARG A 215 -2.54 -2.83 6.86
N PHE A 216 -3.79 -3.25 6.75
CA PHE A 216 -4.59 -3.54 7.92
C PHE A 216 -5.58 -4.68 7.71
N SER A 217 -6.10 -5.23 8.80
CA SER A 217 -7.26 -6.13 8.78
C SER A 217 -8.13 -5.85 9.99
N GLY A 218 -9.43 -6.07 9.84
CA GLY A 218 -10.45 -5.68 10.81
C GLY A 218 -11.13 -4.36 10.44
N PRO A 219 -12.21 -4.00 11.14
CA PRO A 219 -12.98 -2.80 10.84
C PRO A 219 -12.21 -1.53 11.22
N VAL A 220 -12.40 -0.48 10.44
CA VAL A 220 -11.86 0.85 10.73
C VAL A 220 -12.75 1.53 11.78
N GLU A 221 -12.15 1.96 12.89
CA GLU A 221 -12.85 2.70 13.93
C GLU A 221 -12.78 4.21 13.71
N THR A 222 -11.67 4.71 13.19
CA THR A 222 -11.43 6.15 13.01
C THR A 222 -10.47 6.40 11.85
N LEU A 223 -10.81 7.39 11.02
CA LEU A 223 -9.91 8.04 10.08
C LEU A 223 -10.16 9.54 10.16
N ASP A 224 -9.30 10.24 10.89
CA ASP A 224 -9.36 11.69 11.04
C ASP A 224 -8.24 12.34 10.22
N LEU A 225 -8.59 13.35 9.43
CA LEU A 225 -7.66 14.10 8.57
C LEU A 225 -7.74 15.59 8.92
N ASN A 226 -6.61 16.20 9.26
CA ASN A 226 -6.53 17.59 9.65
C ASN A 226 -5.60 18.38 8.70
N TYR A 227 -6.20 19.23 7.87
CA TYR A 227 -5.49 20.05 6.89
C TYR A 227 -6.27 21.30 6.49
N ASP A 228 -5.60 22.27 5.87
CA ASP A 228 -6.27 23.44 5.29
C ASP A 228 -6.94 23.07 3.96
N VAL A 229 -8.21 22.67 4.03
CA VAL A 229 -9.05 22.32 2.87
C VAL A 229 -9.19 23.44 1.82
N THR A 230 -8.81 24.68 2.15
CA THR A 230 -8.83 25.80 1.21
C THR A 230 -7.54 25.95 0.43
N GLN A 231 -6.47 25.27 0.87
CA GLN A 231 -5.13 25.35 0.29
C GLN A 231 -4.66 24.02 -0.30
N TYR A 232 -5.02 22.90 0.33
CA TYR A 232 -4.50 21.58 0.01
C TYR A 232 -5.62 20.63 -0.39
N GLN A 233 -5.23 19.63 -1.16
CA GLN A 233 -6.04 18.52 -1.62
C GLN A 233 -5.52 17.25 -0.96
N VAL A 234 -6.45 16.41 -0.54
CA VAL A 234 -6.16 15.10 0.03
C VAL A 234 -6.98 14.08 -0.73
N ASN A 235 -6.32 12.99 -1.14
CA ASN A 235 -6.99 11.82 -1.66
C ASN A 235 -6.73 10.66 -0.69
N VAL A 236 -7.79 9.95 -0.35
CA VAL A 236 -7.71 8.71 0.42
C VAL A 236 -8.02 7.57 -0.51
N TYR A 237 -7.14 6.58 -0.52
CA TYR A 237 -7.35 5.36 -1.28
C TYR A 237 -7.53 4.20 -0.32
N LEU A 238 -8.68 3.54 -0.39
CA LEU A 238 -8.92 2.28 0.28
C LEU A 238 -8.85 1.18 -0.76
N ASP A 239 -7.96 0.21 -0.56
CA ASP A 239 -7.62 -0.79 -1.56
C ASP A 239 -7.40 -0.07 -2.91
N GLU A 240 -6.51 0.92 -2.92
CA GLU A 240 -6.12 1.78 -4.05
C GLU A 240 -7.28 2.45 -4.85
N GLN A 241 -8.51 2.40 -4.35
CA GLN A 241 -9.65 3.13 -4.89
C GLN A 241 -9.79 4.45 -4.16
N ASN A 242 -9.80 5.55 -4.91
CA ASN A 242 -10.07 6.86 -4.33
C ASN A 242 -11.50 6.86 -3.77
N VAL A 243 -11.60 7.02 -2.46
CA VAL A 243 -12.85 7.01 -1.69
C VAL A 243 -13.01 8.32 -0.95
N ASP A 244 -14.25 8.65 -0.61
CA ASP A 244 -14.46 9.68 0.40
C ASP A 244 -13.91 9.13 1.74
N PRO A 245 -13.15 9.92 2.53
CA PRO A 245 -12.65 9.47 3.82
C PRO A 245 -13.74 8.92 4.75
N THR A 246 -14.99 9.38 4.60
CA THR A 246 -16.13 8.89 5.38
C THR A 246 -16.61 7.49 4.96
N ASP A 247 -16.35 7.06 3.73
CA ASP A 247 -16.73 5.73 3.24
C ASP A 247 -15.80 4.63 3.78
N VAL A 248 -14.57 4.98 4.18
CA VAL A 248 -13.59 4.06 4.80
C VAL A 248 -14.14 3.39 6.07
N LEU A 249 -14.99 4.08 6.82
CA LEU A 249 -15.63 3.58 8.05
C LEU A 249 -16.79 2.61 7.79
N HIS A 250 -17.22 2.45 6.53
CA HIS A 250 -18.45 1.75 6.17
C HIS A 250 -18.25 0.57 5.23
N ASP A 251 -17.14 0.54 4.49
CA ASP A 251 -16.90 -0.42 3.42
C ASP A 251 -16.11 -1.68 3.85
N ILE A 252 -15.80 -1.82 5.15
CA ILE A 252 -15.05 -2.95 5.74
C ILE A 252 -15.78 -3.57 6.94
#